data_AF-A0A4V1LRQ5-F1
#
_entry.id   AF-A0A4V1LRQ5-F1
#
_cell.length_a   1.000
_cell.length_b   1.000
_cell.length_c   1.000
_cell.angle_alpha   90.00
_cell.angle_beta   90.00
_cell.angle_gamma   90.00
#
_symmetry.space_group_name_H-M   'P 1'
#
loop_
_entity.id
_entity.type
_entity.pdbx_description
1 polymer ?
#
loop_
_entity_poly.entity_id
_entity_poly.type
_entity_poly.pdbx_seq_one_letter_code
_entity_poly.pdbx_strand_id
1 'polypeptide(L)'
;MKNKLLLSVALAGLLGTGLFAYGNGMPGMQNGGMPSSMGMCNAKMKMGKPFMGHGIISLLRELNLSPEQMNEIGLLRQEMFKNRVKPSTAFTKNSFDEDKYLELMKQQRDNMLESRAKMVGKIYKILTPEQKEQLKVLMDLRDNRVPAMSPMMNR
;
A
#
# COMPACT_ATOMS: atom_id res chain seq x y z
N MET A 1 23.84 -18.30 41.56
CA MET A 1 23.28 -18.52 40.21
C MET A 1 22.86 -17.19 39.60
N LYS A 2 23.14 -17.04 38.29
CA LYS A 2 22.66 -16.03 37.32
C LYS A 2 23.41 -14.69 37.27
N ASN A 3 24.54 -14.74 36.56
CA ASN A 3 25.25 -13.59 36.00
C ASN A 3 24.35 -12.89 34.97
N LYS A 4 24.13 -11.58 35.13
CA LYS A 4 23.47 -10.74 34.12
C LYS A 4 24.49 -10.44 33.02
N LEU A 5 24.45 -11.23 31.95
CA LEU A 5 25.25 -10.98 30.75
C LEU A 5 24.72 -9.71 30.05
N LEU A 6 25.57 -8.68 30.04
CA LEU A 6 25.42 -7.48 29.22
C LEU A 6 25.52 -7.87 27.75
N LEU A 7 24.39 -7.80 27.05
CA LEU A 7 24.28 -8.09 25.62
C LEU A 7 24.77 -6.85 24.83
N SER A 8 26.07 -6.75 24.59
CA SER A 8 26.63 -5.74 23.67
C SER A 8 26.45 -6.20 22.22
N VAL A 9 25.47 -5.64 21.51
CA VAL A 9 25.28 -5.90 20.08
C VAL A 9 26.29 -5.06 19.29
N ALA A 10 27.31 -5.73 18.74
CA ALA A 10 28.23 -5.14 17.78
C ALA A 10 27.56 -5.07 16.39
N LEU A 11 27.37 -3.85 15.87
CA LEU A 11 26.84 -3.62 14.52
C LEU A 11 27.98 -3.81 13.51
N ALA A 12 28.14 -5.02 12.98
CA ALA A 12 29.10 -5.28 11.89
C ALA A 12 28.58 -4.67 10.59
N GLY A 13 29.17 -3.55 10.18
CA GLY A 13 28.91 -2.91 8.89
C GLY A 13 29.64 -3.64 7.76
N LEU A 14 28.89 -4.19 6.81
CA LEU A 14 29.40 -4.54 5.49
C LEU A 14 28.33 -4.21 4.44
N LEU A 15 28.28 -2.95 4.00
CA LEU A 15 27.64 -2.60 2.74
C LEU A 15 28.67 -2.81 1.64
N GLY A 16 28.69 -4.04 1.08
CA GLY A 16 29.44 -4.34 -0.12
C GLY A 16 28.84 -3.59 -1.31
N THR A 17 29.58 -2.62 -1.85
CA THR A 17 29.24 -1.95 -3.10
C THR A 17 29.52 -2.88 -4.28
N GLY A 18 28.50 -3.62 -4.72
CA GLY A 18 28.51 -4.32 -6.00
C GLY A 18 28.11 -3.39 -7.13
N LEU A 19 29.08 -2.74 -7.78
CA LEU A 19 28.92 -2.17 -9.12
C LEU A 19 28.73 -3.31 -10.12
N PHE A 20 27.55 -3.43 -10.71
CA PHE A 20 27.37 -4.21 -11.94
C PHE A 20 27.04 -3.26 -13.09
N ALA A 21 28.08 -2.90 -13.84
CA ALA A 21 27.96 -2.52 -15.22
C ALA A 21 27.93 -3.81 -16.05
N TYR A 22 26.82 -4.07 -16.74
CA TYR A 22 26.80 -5.01 -17.86
C TYR A 22 26.03 -4.37 -19.00
N GLY A 23 26.75 -3.53 -19.74
CA GLY A 23 26.35 -3.10 -21.06
C GLY A 23 26.56 -4.28 -22.02
N ASN A 24 25.46 -4.89 -22.46
CA ASN A 24 25.48 -5.79 -23.59
C ASN A 24 24.72 -5.11 -24.73
N GLY A 25 25.49 -4.50 -25.62
CA GLY A 25 24.99 -4.06 -26.91
C GLY A 25 24.60 -5.27 -27.73
N MET A 26 23.36 -5.29 -28.21
CA MET A 26 22.97 -6.13 -29.34
C MET A 26 22.67 -5.23 -30.55
N PRO A 27 23.42 -5.38 -31.66
CA PRO A 27 23.09 -4.79 -32.94
C PRO A 27 22.11 -5.72 -33.68
N GLY A 28 20.99 -5.21 -34.18
CA GLY A 28 20.07 -6.09 -34.89
C GLY A 28 18.83 -5.42 -35.47
N MET A 29 18.81 -5.39 -36.80
CA MET A 29 17.65 -5.29 -37.69
C MET A 29 17.05 -3.91 -37.98
N GLN A 30 17.71 -3.27 -38.94
CA GLN A 30 17.13 -2.34 -39.91
C GLN A 30 16.40 -3.16 -40.99
N ASN A 31 15.08 -3.02 -41.15
CA ASN A 31 14.45 -3.02 -42.49
C ASN A 31 12.96 -2.62 -42.50
N GLY A 32 12.61 -1.78 -43.49
CA GLY A 32 11.37 -1.91 -44.27
C GLY A 32 10.10 -1.28 -43.69
N GLY A 33 9.71 -0.12 -44.20
CA GLY A 33 8.61 0.70 -43.69
C GLY A 33 7.18 0.24 -43.97
N MET A 34 6.26 0.71 -43.13
CA MET A 34 4.98 1.30 -43.54
C MET A 34 4.47 2.20 -42.39
N PRO A 35 4.17 3.49 -42.61
CA PRO A 35 3.83 4.44 -41.54
C PRO A 35 2.33 4.37 -41.24
N SER A 36 1.93 3.67 -40.18
CA SER A 36 0.58 3.81 -39.65
C SER A 36 0.57 4.85 -38.54
N SER A 37 -0.20 5.90 -38.78
CA SER A 37 -0.51 6.99 -37.88
C SER A 37 -1.05 6.49 -36.55
N MET A 38 -0.21 6.40 -35.52
CA MET A 38 -0.62 6.64 -34.14
C MET A 38 0.55 7.24 -33.40
N GLY A 39 0.46 8.55 -33.18
CA GLY A 39 1.39 9.29 -32.36
C GLY A 39 1.47 8.69 -30.96
N MET A 40 2.63 8.12 -30.65
CA MET A 40 3.41 8.40 -29.46
C MET A 40 2.61 8.74 -28.19
N CYS A 41 1.80 7.81 -27.68
CA CYS A 41 1.44 7.79 -26.26
C CYS A 41 2.43 6.90 -25.49
N ASN A 42 3.73 7.23 -25.59
CA ASN A 42 4.75 6.78 -24.64
C ASN A 42 4.74 7.65 -23.37
N ALA A 43 3.56 8.03 -22.90
CA ALA A 43 3.41 8.34 -21.50
C ALA A 43 3.49 7.01 -20.78
N LYS A 44 4.66 6.69 -20.20
CA LYS A 44 4.72 5.85 -19.01
C LYS A 44 3.83 6.52 -17.98
N MET A 45 2.52 6.28 -18.06
CA MET A 45 1.58 6.46 -16.99
C MET A 45 2.18 5.61 -15.88
N LYS A 46 2.97 6.24 -15.00
CA LYS A 46 3.25 5.69 -13.68
C LYS A 46 1.87 5.53 -13.10
N MET A 47 1.30 4.32 -13.26
CA MET A 47 0.04 3.92 -12.66
C MET A 47 0.13 4.40 -11.22
N GLY A 48 -0.56 5.50 -10.93
CA GLY A 48 -0.60 6.04 -9.58
C GLY A 48 -1.02 4.87 -8.73
N LYS A 49 -0.18 4.51 -7.75
CA LYS A 49 -0.46 3.37 -6.87
C LYS A 49 -1.92 3.54 -6.45
N PRO A 50 -2.78 2.52 -6.67
CA PRO A 50 -4.21 2.66 -6.42
C PRO A 50 -4.39 3.25 -5.03
N PHE A 51 -5.30 4.21 -4.91
CA PHE A 51 -5.62 5.01 -3.71
C PHE A 51 -5.85 4.16 -2.43
N MET A 52 -5.92 2.83 -2.56
CA MET A 52 -5.73 1.81 -1.51
C MET A 52 -4.35 1.83 -0.80
N GLY A 53 -3.49 2.82 -1.04
CA GLY A 53 -2.12 2.89 -0.50
C GLY A 53 -1.90 3.76 0.73
N HIS A 54 -2.88 4.55 1.19
CA HIS A 54 -2.66 5.60 2.20
C HIS A 54 -3.15 5.22 3.60
N GLY A 55 -2.53 4.21 4.22
CA GLY A 55 -2.83 3.89 5.63
C GLY A 55 -1.82 2.95 6.26
N ILE A 56 -2.02 2.62 7.54
CA ILE A 56 -1.17 1.70 8.32
C ILE A 56 -0.84 0.41 7.54
N ILE A 57 -1.80 -0.12 6.76
CA ILE A 57 -1.63 -1.33 5.94
C ILE A 57 -0.49 -1.24 4.92
N SER A 58 -0.19 -0.03 4.42
CA SER A 58 0.95 0.18 3.53
C SER A 58 2.29 0.12 4.27
N LEU A 59 2.34 0.60 5.52
CA LEU A 59 3.53 0.56 6.38
C LEU A 59 3.85 -0.85 6.83
N LEU A 60 2.84 -1.71 6.98
CA LEU A 60 3.06 -3.12 7.31
C LEU A 60 3.91 -3.86 6.27
N ARG A 61 3.92 -3.41 5.00
CA ARG A 61 4.77 -3.99 3.96
C ARG A 61 6.23 -3.57 4.09
N GLU A 62 6.50 -2.55 4.88
CA GLU A 62 7.85 -2.06 5.20
C GLU A 62 8.38 -2.71 6.49
N LEU A 63 7.53 -3.42 7.24
CA LEU A 63 7.94 -4.24 8.39
C LEU A 63 8.45 -5.60 7.91
N ASN A 64 9.47 -6.11 8.60
CA ASN A 64 9.94 -7.49 8.44
C ASN A 64 8.98 -8.46 9.14
N LEU A 65 7.83 -8.71 8.50
CA LEU A 65 6.83 -9.67 8.97
C LEU A 65 7.26 -11.11 8.64
N SER A 66 6.97 -12.05 9.53
CA SER A 66 7.17 -13.48 9.23
C SER A 66 6.17 -13.96 8.17
N PRO A 67 6.46 -15.06 7.44
CA PRO A 67 5.52 -15.63 6.48
C PRO A 67 4.15 -15.98 7.10
N GLU A 68 4.15 -16.44 8.34
CA GLU A 68 2.95 -16.77 9.12
C GLU A 68 2.11 -15.50 9.40
N GLN A 69 2.75 -14.44 9.89
CA GLN A 69 2.10 -13.16 10.12
C GLN A 69 1.52 -12.59 8.81
N MET A 70 2.25 -12.70 7.70
CA MET A 70 1.78 -12.27 6.38
C MET A 70 0.56 -13.06 5.91
N ASN A 71 0.53 -14.38 6.15
CA ASN A 71 -0.60 -15.22 5.80
C ASN A 71 -1.85 -14.86 6.62
N GLU A 72 -1.70 -14.70 7.95
CA GLU A 72 -2.79 -14.28 8.82
C GLU A 72 -3.37 -12.92 8.40
N ILE A 73 -2.51 -11.94 8.11
CA ILE A 73 -2.93 -10.63 7.58
C ILE A 73 -3.67 -10.78 6.25
N GLY A 74 -3.21 -11.70 5.39
CA GLY A 74 -3.85 -12.03 4.12
C GLY A 74 -5.26 -12.57 4.30
N LEU A 75 -5.45 -13.55 5.19
CA LEU A 75 -6.75 -14.14 5.50
C LEU A 75 -7.71 -13.10 6.09
N LEU A 76 -7.22 -12.27 7.02
CA LEU A 76 -7.98 -11.16 7.57
C LEU A 76 -8.45 -10.20 6.47
N ARG A 77 -7.58 -9.85 5.53
CA ARG A 77 -7.95 -8.99 4.40
C ARG A 77 -9.03 -9.61 3.53
N GLN A 78 -8.94 -10.91 3.25
CA GLN A 78 -9.95 -11.60 2.43
C GLN A 78 -11.31 -11.64 3.11
N GLU A 79 -11.36 -11.95 4.42
CA GLU A 79 -12.59 -11.96 5.21
C GLU A 79 -13.31 -10.62 5.13
N MET A 80 -12.59 -9.51 5.31
CA MET A 80 -13.17 -8.17 5.26
C MET A 80 -13.69 -7.76 3.87
N PHE A 81 -13.17 -8.35 2.79
CA PHE A 81 -13.63 -8.06 1.44
C PHE A 81 -14.85 -8.86 1.00
N LYS A 82 -15.30 -9.86 1.76
CA LYS A 82 -16.50 -10.64 1.43
C LYS A 82 -17.80 -9.85 1.61
N ASN A 83 -17.83 -8.91 2.56
CA ASN A 83 -19.04 -8.16 2.92
C ASN A 83 -19.17 -6.81 2.20
N ARG A 84 -18.75 -6.73 0.93
CA ARG A 84 -18.80 -5.47 0.17
C ARG A 84 -20.22 -5.15 -0.28
N VAL A 85 -20.70 -3.97 0.12
CA VAL A 85 -21.89 -3.34 -0.47
C VAL A 85 -21.63 -3.08 -1.96
N LYS A 86 -22.62 -3.36 -2.80
CA LYS A 86 -22.56 -3.15 -4.26
C LYS A 86 -23.39 -1.90 -4.63
N PRO A 87 -22.77 -0.74 -4.89
CA PRO A 87 -23.51 0.47 -5.30
C PRO A 87 -24.24 0.33 -6.63
N SER A 88 -23.86 -0.66 -7.46
CA SER A 88 -24.51 -0.96 -8.73
C SER A 88 -26.00 -1.30 -8.60
N THR A 89 -26.48 -1.66 -7.41
CA THR A 89 -27.90 -1.95 -7.16
C THR A 89 -28.79 -0.70 -7.15
N ALA A 90 -28.19 0.50 -7.11
CA ALA A 90 -28.90 1.77 -7.30
C ALA A 90 -29.13 2.13 -8.78
N PHE A 91 -28.58 1.34 -9.70
CA PHE A 91 -28.72 1.54 -11.14
C PHE A 91 -29.66 0.48 -11.72
N THR A 92 -30.57 0.91 -12.59
CA THR A 92 -31.29 0.02 -13.51
C THR A 92 -30.80 0.29 -14.92
N LYS A 93 -31.37 -0.40 -15.92
CA LYS A 93 -31.05 -0.14 -17.34
C LYS A 93 -31.34 1.32 -17.75
N ASN A 94 -32.35 1.93 -17.13
CA ASN A 94 -32.92 3.20 -17.61
C ASN A 94 -33.02 4.29 -16.52
N SER A 95 -32.65 3.99 -15.27
CA SER A 95 -32.80 4.92 -14.15
C SER A 95 -31.68 4.78 -13.12
N PHE A 96 -31.49 5.85 -12.38
CA PHE A 96 -30.58 5.95 -11.24
C PHE A 96 -31.38 6.40 -10.02
N ASP A 97 -31.26 5.66 -8.92
CA ASP A 97 -31.86 5.98 -7.64
C ASP A 97 -30.81 6.66 -6.75
N GLU A 98 -30.87 7.99 -6.68
CA GLU A 98 -29.90 8.82 -5.98
C GLU A 98 -29.90 8.57 -4.46
N ASP A 99 -31.07 8.45 -3.84
CA ASP A 99 -31.22 8.23 -2.41
C ASP A 99 -30.66 6.87 -2.01
N LYS A 100 -31.02 5.82 -2.76
CA LYS A 100 -30.48 4.48 -2.56
C LYS A 100 -28.97 4.45 -2.77
N TYR A 101 -28.45 5.18 -3.76
CA TYR A 101 -27.01 5.27 -3.96
C TYR A 101 -26.32 5.94 -2.77
N LEU A 102 -26.84 7.07 -2.29
CA LEU A 102 -26.29 7.77 -1.14
C LEU A 102 -26.28 6.89 0.12
N GLU A 103 -27.36 6.13 0.36
CA GLU A 103 -27.44 5.17 1.47
C GLU A 103 -26.39 4.07 1.35
N LEU A 104 -26.28 3.43 0.18
CA LEU A 104 -25.28 2.39 -0.08
C LEU A 104 -23.84 2.92 0.09
N MET A 105 -23.59 4.16 -0.30
CA MET A 105 -22.28 4.80 -0.14
C MET A 105 -21.96 5.12 1.33
N LYS A 106 -22.95 5.59 2.12
CA LYS A 106 -22.80 5.78 3.58
C LYS A 106 -22.51 4.44 4.26
N GLN A 107 -23.33 3.42 3.99
CA GLN A 107 -23.14 2.09 4.52
C GLN A 107 -21.77 1.50 4.14
N GLN A 108 -21.34 1.67 2.88
CA GLN A 108 -20.02 1.23 2.44
C GLN A 108 -18.90 1.94 3.22
N ARG A 109 -19.03 3.25 3.46
CA ARG A 109 -18.06 4.04 4.23
C ARG A 109 -17.98 3.55 5.67
N ASP A 110 -19.11 3.37 6.34
CA ASP A 110 -19.16 2.97 7.75
C ASP A 110 -18.63 1.54 7.92
N ASN A 111 -19.07 0.62 7.07
CA ASN A 111 -18.54 -0.74 7.01
C ASN A 111 -17.03 -0.74 6.77
N MET A 112 -16.53 0.11 5.88
CA MET A 112 -15.09 0.23 5.62
C MET A 112 -14.33 0.77 6.83
N LEU A 113 -14.85 1.77 7.54
CA LEU A 113 -14.21 2.35 8.73
C LEU A 113 -14.10 1.32 9.86
N GLU A 114 -15.21 0.67 10.20
CA GLU A 114 -15.19 -0.41 11.19
C GLU A 114 -14.23 -1.53 10.81
N SER A 115 -14.28 -1.92 9.53
CA SER A 115 -13.46 -3.01 9.02
C SER A 115 -11.98 -2.70 9.10
N ARG A 116 -11.60 -1.45 8.76
CA ARG A 116 -10.23 -0.97 8.89
C ARG A 116 -9.77 -0.94 10.34
N ALA A 117 -10.60 -0.43 11.26
CA ALA A 117 -10.25 -0.37 12.68
C ALA A 117 -10.04 -1.78 13.25
N LYS A 118 -10.98 -2.71 13.00
CA LYS A 118 -10.87 -4.12 13.39
C LYS A 118 -9.62 -4.77 12.81
N MET A 119 -9.31 -4.53 11.53
CA MET A 119 -8.11 -5.04 10.88
C MET A 119 -6.84 -4.51 11.56
N VAL A 120 -6.70 -3.19 11.74
CA VAL A 120 -5.53 -2.59 12.40
C VAL A 120 -5.35 -3.17 13.81
N GLY A 121 -6.44 -3.30 14.58
CA GLY A 121 -6.39 -3.88 15.92
C GLY A 121 -5.94 -5.34 15.95
N LYS A 122 -6.43 -6.18 15.02
CA LYS A 122 -5.99 -7.58 14.90
C LYS A 122 -4.52 -7.68 14.50
N ILE A 123 -4.09 -6.88 13.52
CA ILE A 123 -2.69 -6.87 13.07
C ILE A 123 -1.76 -6.42 14.20
N TYR A 124 -2.11 -5.35 14.90
CA TYR A 124 -1.29 -4.85 16.00
C TYR A 124 -1.07 -5.92 17.10
N LYS A 125 -2.02 -6.83 17.31
CA LYS A 125 -1.84 -7.95 18.25
C LYS A 125 -0.84 -9.01 17.77
N ILE A 126 -0.75 -9.23 16.46
CA ILE A 126 0.15 -10.20 15.83
C ILE A 126 1.61 -9.72 15.83
N LEU A 127 1.83 -8.39 15.87
CA LEU A 127 3.17 -7.80 15.85
C LEU A 127 3.93 -8.03 17.17
N THR A 128 5.23 -8.31 17.05
CA THR A 128 6.17 -8.32 18.18
C THR A 128 6.35 -6.90 18.76
N PRO A 129 6.86 -6.76 19.99
CA PRO A 129 7.17 -5.44 20.57
C PRO A 129 8.06 -4.59 19.66
N GLU A 130 9.13 -5.17 19.12
CA GLU A 130 10.05 -4.49 18.20
C GLU A 130 9.36 -4.03 16.91
N GLN A 131 8.50 -4.89 16.33
CA GLN A 131 7.73 -4.53 15.13
C GLN A 131 6.72 -3.40 15.39
N LYS A 132 6.19 -3.29 16.61
CA LYS A 132 5.29 -2.18 17.01
C LYS A 132 6.03 -0.86 17.11
N GLU A 133 7.25 -0.87 17.67
CA GLU A 133 8.11 0.30 17.73
C GLU A 133 8.51 0.76 16.32
N GLN A 134 8.93 -0.17 15.46
CA GLN A 134 9.21 0.12 14.05
C GLN A 134 7.99 0.72 13.34
N LEU A 135 6.80 0.16 13.56
CA LEU A 135 5.57 0.68 12.98
C LEU A 135 5.29 2.12 13.43
N LYS A 136 5.50 2.43 14.72
CA LYS A 136 5.32 3.79 15.26
C LYS A 136 6.30 4.78 14.62
N VAL A 137 7.59 4.42 14.52
CA VAL A 137 8.60 5.25 13.86
C VAL A 137 8.23 5.53 12.40
N LEU A 138 7.77 4.49 11.68
CA LEU A 138 7.33 4.64 10.29
C LEU A 138 6.10 5.56 10.14
N MET A 139 5.17 5.53 11.11
CA MET A 139 4.04 6.46 11.14
C MET A 139 4.51 7.90 11.35
N ASP A 140 5.40 8.14 12.31
CA ASP A 140 5.92 9.47 12.60
C ASP A 140 6.72 10.04 11.42
N LEU A 141 7.55 9.22 10.77
CA LEU A 141 8.27 9.60 9.57
C LEU A 141 7.33 9.95 8.41
N ARG A 142 6.20 9.24 8.28
CA ARG A 142 5.19 9.55 7.28
C ARG A 142 4.54 10.89 7.56
N ASP A 143 4.09 11.11 8.80
CA ASP A 143 3.41 12.35 9.18
C ASP A 143 4.34 13.57 8.98
N ASN A 144 5.64 13.41 9.20
CA ASN A 144 6.65 14.43 8.95
C ASN A 144 7.02 14.62 7.46
N ARG A 145 6.73 13.63 6.59
CA ARG A 145 7.03 13.69 5.14
C ARG A 145 5.87 14.19 4.30
N VAL A 146 4.65 14.15 4.81
CA VAL A 146 3.53 14.83 4.16
C VAL A 146 3.72 16.31 4.50
N PRO A 147 4.15 17.19 3.56
CA PRO A 147 4.14 18.61 3.85
C PRO A 147 2.72 18.94 4.32
N ALA A 148 2.59 19.57 5.48
CA ALA A 148 1.31 20.08 5.96
C ALA A 148 0.67 20.77 4.77
N MET A 149 -0.41 20.21 4.21
CA MET A 149 -1.03 20.77 3.03
C MET A 149 -1.38 22.20 3.42
N SER A 150 -0.65 23.17 2.84
CA SER A 150 -0.95 24.58 3.02
C SER A 150 -2.44 24.72 2.76
N PRO A 151 -3.21 25.37 3.65
CA PRO A 151 -4.63 25.55 3.40
C PRO A 151 -4.75 26.12 2.00
N MET A 152 -5.48 25.43 1.12
CA MET A 152 -5.81 25.96 -0.19
C MET A 152 -6.52 27.28 0.08
N MET A 153 -5.78 28.38 0.00
CA MET A 153 -6.34 29.72 0.07
C MET A 153 -7.26 29.81 -1.13
N ASN A 154 -8.57 29.74 -0.88
CA ASN A 154 -9.60 30.09 -1.86
C ASN A 154 -9.21 31.43 -2.47
N ARG A 155 -8.86 31.43 -3.76
CA ARG A 155 -8.82 32.63 -4.60
C ARG A 155 -10.16 32.78 -5.30
#